data_AF-A0A8D8G0D3-F1
#
_entry.id   AF-A0A8D8G0D3-F1
#
_cell.length_a   1.000
_cell.length_b   1.000
_cell.length_c   1.000
_cell.angle_alpha   90.00
_cell.angle_beta   90.00
_cell.angle_gamma   90.00
#
_symmetry.space_group_name_H-M   'P 1'
#
loop_
_entity.id
_entity.type
_entity.pdbx_description
1 polymer ?
#
loop_
_entity_poly.entity_id
_entity_poly.type
_entity_poly.pdbx_seq_one_letter_code
_entity_poly.pdbx_strand_id
1 'polypeptide(L)'
;VNSAPNVKKSYDTRTFRLLNVDYRVRLHSHDVKYGTGSGQQSVTATEVQEDVNSHWSVMAATGKFCERGQPIKCGDTIRLHHLSTNKNLHSHHFQSPLSGNQEISAYGDDKGIGD
;
A
#
# COMPACT_ATOMS: atom_id res chain seq x y z
N VAL A 1 -24.19 -10.28 -18.34
CA VAL A 1 -24.33 -9.04 -17.56
C VAL A 1 -23.79 -9.29 -16.17
N ASN A 2 -22.51 -8.98 -15.92
CA ASN A 2 -21.96 -8.95 -14.56
C ASN A 2 -21.10 -7.69 -14.48
N SER A 3 -21.72 -6.67 -13.91
CA SER A 3 -21.14 -5.36 -13.64
C SER A 3 -20.07 -5.54 -12.57
N ALA A 4 -18.81 -5.43 -12.95
CA ALA A 4 -17.73 -5.21 -11.99
C ALA A 4 -18.05 -3.96 -11.16
N PRO A 5 -17.83 -3.96 -9.84
CA PRO A 5 -18.15 -2.80 -9.02
C PRO A 5 -17.37 -1.59 -9.52
N ASN A 6 -18.10 -0.49 -9.71
CA ASN A 6 -17.58 0.80 -10.14
C ASN A 6 -16.46 1.27 -9.21
N VAL A 7 -15.20 1.00 -9.58
CA VAL A 7 -14.07 1.75 -9.05
C VAL A 7 -14.23 3.18 -9.57
N LYS A 8 -14.64 4.08 -8.68
CA LYS A 8 -14.68 5.52 -8.97
C LYS A 8 -13.28 5.93 -9.45
N LYS A 9 -13.15 6.24 -10.75
CA LYS A 9 -11.93 6.80 -11.31
C LYS A 9 -11.77 8.22 -10.76
N SER A 10 -10.97 8.37 -9.71
CA SER A 10 -10.53 9.68 -9.23
C SER A 10 -9.42 10.16 -10.15
N TYR A 11 -9.79 11.01 -11.10
CA TYR A 11 -8.85 11.81 -11.86
C TYR A 11 -8.43 12.95 -10.92
N ASP A 12 -7.17 12.95 -10.47
CA ASP A 12 -6.51 13.97 -9.63
C ASP A 12 -6.40 13.75 -8.10
N THR A 13 -6.15 12.51 -7.64
CA THR A 13 -5.61 12.33 -6.27
C THR A 13 -4.45 11.35 -6.27
N ARG A 14 -3.22 11.87 -6.20
CA ARG A 14 -2.00 11.06 -6.00
C ARG A 14 -2.11 10.23 -4.71
N THR A 15 -2.81 10.78 -3.72
CA THR A 15 -3.00 10.20 -2.38
C THR A 15 -4.39 9.60 -2.22
N PHE A 16 -4.47 8.43 -1.59
CA PHE A 16 -5.72 7.74 -1.26
C PHE A 16 -5.58 6.97 0.06
N ARG A 17 -6.70 6.44 0.57
CA ARG A 17 -6.74 5.48 1.68
C ARG A 17 -7.43 4.22 1.18
N LEU A 18 -6.88 3.04 1.48
CA LEU A 18 -7.45 1.77 1.03
C LEU A 18 -8.29 1.15 2.14
N LEU A 19 -9.59 0.96 1.89
CA LEU A 19 -10.55 0.40 2.84
C LEU A 19 -10.79 -1.09 2.54
N ASN A 20 -10.61 -1.95 3.54
CA ASN A 20 -11.19 -3.28 3.53
C ASN A 20 -12.69 -3.14 3.85
N VAL A 21 -13.56 -3.53 2.92
CA VAL A 21 -15.01 -3.32 3.03
C VAL A 21 -15.70 -4.28 4.00
N ASP A 22 -15.13 -5.48 4.19
CA ASP A 22 -15.71 -6.52 5.06
C ASP A 22 -15.50 -6.17 6.54
N TYR A 23 -14.29 -5.73 6.88
CA TYR A 23 -13.90 -5.38 8.25
C TYR A 23 -13.96 -3.88 8.55
N ARG A 24 -14.20 -3.05 7.53
CA ARG A 24 -14.28 -1.58 7.63
C ARG A 24 -13.02 -0.90 8.21
N VAL A 25 -11.86 -1.51 8.00
CA VAL A 25 -10.55 -1.01 8.43
C VAL A 25 -9.71 -0.52 7.24
N ARG A 26 -8.84 0.45 7.48
CA ARG A 26 -7.97 1.05 6.45
C ARG A 26 -6.55 0.52 6.53
N LEU A 27 -5.92 0.33 5.38
CA LEU A 27 -4.50 -0.03 5.28
C LEU A 27 -3.64 1.06 5.94
N HIS A 28 -2.80 0.64 6.87
CA HIS A 28 -2.06 1.53 7.76
C HIS A 28 -0.60 1.06 7.94
N SER A 29 0.33 1.99 8.13
CA SER A 29 1.73 1.70 8.47
C SER A 29 2.29 2.76 9.41
N HIS A 30 3.36 2.45 10.14
CA HIS A 30 3.96 3.35 11.12
C HIS A 30 5.41 2.95 11.35
N ASP A 31 6.21 3.78 12.03
CA ASP A 31 7.64 3.50 12.24
C ASP A 31 7.90 2.47 13.36
N VAL A 32 7.31 1.28 13.21
CA VAL A 32 7.48 0.12 14.08
C VAL A 32 7.70 -1.10 13.19
N LYS A 33 8.70 -1.91 13.53
CA LYS A 33 9.10 -3.10 12.77
C LYS A 33 8.50 -4.37 13.37
N TYR A 34 8.37 -5.41 12.55
CA TYR A 34 8.05 -6.74 13.07
C TYR A 34 9.20 -7.26 13.96
N GLY A 35 8.86 -7.93 15.07
CA GLY A 35 9.85 -8.60 15.92
C GLY A 35 10.23 -10.01 15.44
N THR A 36 9.53 -10.52 14.44
CA THR A 36 9.71 -11.82 13.79
C THR A 36 9.67 -11.64 12.28
N GLY A 37 9.85 -12.73 11.52
CA GLY A 37 9.79 -12.66 10.07
C GLY A 37 10.96 -11.87 9.50
N SER A 38 10.68 -10.88 8.65
CA SER A 38 11.74 -10.11 7.97
C SER A 38 12.37 -9.01 8.82
N GLY A 39 11.72 -8.59 9.91
CA GLY A 39 12.12 -7.40 10.66
C GLY A 39 11.91 -6.07 9.92
N GLN A 40 11.20 -6.07 8.78
CA GLN A 40 10.82 -4.85 8.07
C GLN A 40 9.70 -4.09 8.81
N GLN A 41 9.39 -2.87 8.34
CA GLN A 41 8.35 -2.03 8.93
C GLN A 41 6.98 -2.72 8.81
N SER A 42 6.22 -2.69 9.90
CA SER A 42 4.93 -3.37 10.00
C SER A 42 3.84 -2.64 9.24
N VAL A 43 3.01 -3.42 8.55
CA VAL A 43 1.77 -2.95 7.92
C VAL A 43 0.59 -3.58 8.65
N THR A 44 -0.40 -2.77 8.97
CA THR A 44 -1.56 -3.16 9.77
C THR A 44 -2.85 -2.60 9.15
N ALA A 45 -3.96 -2.79 9.85
CA ALA A 45 -5.22 -2.15 9.52
C ALA A 45 -5.76 -1.40 10.75
N THR A 46 -6.38 -0.24 10.52
CA THR A 46 -6.92 0.62 11.58
C THR A 46 -8.38 0.99 11.34
N GLU A 47 -9.17 1.09 12.41
CA GLU A 47 -10.54 1.61 12.37
C GLU A 47 -10.58 3.15 12.33
N VAL A 48 -9.48 3.81 12.68
CA VAL A 48 -9.38 5.28 12.71
C VAL A 48 -9.52 5.83 11.29
N GLN A 49 -10.56 6.65 11.09
CA GLN A 49 -10.91 7.11 9.74
C GLN A 49 -9.96 8.19 9.21
N GLU A 50 -9.55 9.09 10.10
CA GLU A 50 -8.72 10.27 9.80
C GLU A 50 -7.33 10.12 10.40
N ASP A 51 -6.64 9.07 9.97
CA ASP A 51 -5.24 8.85 10.30
C ASP A 51 -4.35 9.21 9.10
N VAL A 52 -3.30 10.00 9.36
CA VAL A 52 -2.27 10.35 8.37
C VAL A 52 -1.47 9.12 7.93
N ASN A 53 -1.29 8.16 8.83
CA ASN A 53 -0.61 6.89 8.59
C ASN A 53 -1.46 5.89 7.78
N SER A 54 -2.64 6.30 7.33
CA SER A 54 -3.44 5.58 6.35
C SER A 54 -3.34 6.18 4.94
N HIS A 55 -2.51 7.21 4.73
CA HIS A 55 -2.31 7.83 3.43
C HIS A 55 -1.26 7.11 2.59
N TRP A 56 -1.68 6.68 1.40
CA TRP A 56 -0.84 6.03 0.41
C TRP A 56 -0.87 6.79 -0.90
N SER A 57 0.24 6.79 -1.62
CA SER A 57 0.36 7.33 -2.97
C SER A 57 0.53 6.22 -3.99
N VAL A 58 -0.12 6.35 -5.14
CA VAL A 58 0.22 5.49 -6.28
C VAL A 58 1.50 5.99 -6.94
N MET A 59 2.43 5.08 -7.18
CA MET A 59 3.67 5.31 -7.92
C MET A 59 3.76 4.32 -9.10
N ALA A 60 4.47 4.70 -10.15
CA ALA A 60 4.75 3.79 -11.28
C ALA A 60 5.50 2.52 -10.80
N ALA A 61 5.42 1.43 -11.56
CA ALA A 61 6.28 0.27 -11.35
C ALA A 61 7.78 0.67 -11.28
N THR A 62 8.60 -0.15 -10.63
CA THR A 62 10.04 0.07 -10.51
C THR A 62 10.67 0.30 -11.90
N GLY A 63 11.51 1.33 -12.00
CA GLY A 63 12.15 1.73 -13.27
C GLY A 63 11.24 2.39 -14.31
N LYS A 64 9.94 2.59 -14.02
CA LYS A 64 9.01 3.31 -14.90
C LYS A 64 8.67 4.68 -14.35
N PHE A 65 8.21 5.55 -15.25
CA PHE A 65 7.65 6.85 -14.92
C PHE A 65 6.14 6.84 -15.16
N CYS A 66 5.39 7.52 -14.30
CA CYS A 66 3.94 7.71 -14.48
C CYS A 66 3.71 9.22 -14.67
N GLU A 67 3.17 9.59 -15.83
CA GLU A 67 2.81 10.98 -16.10
C GLU A 67 1.58 11.38 -15.29
N ARG A 68 1.61 12.60 -14.76
CA ARG A 68 0.48 13.13 -14.00
C ARG A 68 -0.75 13.22 -14.91
N GLY A 69 -1.89 12.73 -14.41
CA GLY A 69 -3.14 12.71 -15.15
C GLY A 69 -3.33 11.47 -16.03
N GLN A 70 -2.32 10.60 -16.13
CA GLN A 70 -2.47 9.32 -16.81
C GLN A 70 -3.40 8.39 -16.01
N PRO A 71 -4.49 7.87 -16.62
CA PRO A 71 -5.37 6.93 -15.95
C PRO A 71 -4.66 5.60 -15.67
N ILE A 72 -4.82 5.06 -14.46
CA ILE A 72 -4.38 3.70 -14.10
C ILE A 72 -5.39 2.72 -14.68
N LYS A 73 -4.91 1.78 -15.51
CA LYS A 73 -5.74 0.73 -16.12
C LYS A 73 -5.71 -0.53 -15.26
N CYS A 74 -6.77 -1.32 -15.36
CA CYS A 74 -6.78 -2.66 -14.77
C CYS A 74 -5.66 -3.50 -15.38
N GLY A 75 -4.89 -4.20 -14.55
CA GLY A 75 -3.72 -4.97 -14.96
C GLY A 75 -2.41 -4.18 -14.94
N ASP A 76 -2.44 -2.86 -14.76
CA ASP A 76 -1.20 -2.08 -14.60
C ASP A 76 -0.49 -2.46 -13.30
N THR A 77 0.83 -2.66 -13.39
CA THR A 77 1.69 -2.80 -12.21
C THR A 77 1.99 -1.43 -11.62
N ILE A 78 1.67 -1.26 -10.34
CA ILE A 78 1.88 -0.03 -9.58
C ILE A 78 2.61 -0.32 -8.28
N ARG A 79 3.16 0.73 -7.65
CA ARG A 79 3.65 0.68 -6.27
C ARG A 79 2.74 1.53 -5.39
N LEU A 80 2.52 1.08 -4.16
CA LEU A 80 1.81 1.84 -3.14
C LEU A 80 2.83 2.40 -2.14
N HIS A 81 2.96 3.71 -2.09
CA HIS A 81 3.95 4.42 -1.29
C HIS A 81 3.30 5.04 -0.06
N HIS A 82 3.75 4.65 1.13
CA HIS A 82 3.28 5.18 2.40
C HIS A 82 3.85 6.58 2.65
N LEU A 83 2.98 7.59 2.76
CA LEU A 83 3.42 8.99 2.77
C LEU A 83 4.21 9.38 4.04
N SER A 84 3.85 8.83 5.20
CA SER A 84 4.49 9.24 6.46
C SER A 84 5.91 8.71 6.62
N THR A 85 6.22 7.54 6.03
CA THR A 85 7.50 6.85 6.23
C THR A 85 8.34 6.72 4.96
N ASN A 86 7.83 7.21 3.83
CA ASN A 86 8.42 7.11 2.49
C ASN A 86 8.75 5.67 2.05
N LYS A 87 8.10 4.66 2.64
CA LYS A 87 8.29 3.23 2.29
C LYS A 87 7.22 2.75 1.33
N ASN A 88 7.46 1.66 0.62
CA ASN A 88 6.46 1.04 -0.25
C ASN A 88 5.85 -0.19 0.41
N LEU A 89 4.59 -0.46 0.12
CA LEU A 89 3.96 -1.75 0.40
C LEU A 89 4.75 -2.86 -0.31
N HIS A 90 5.15 -3.86 0.45
CA HIS A 90 6.04 -4.92 0.00
C HIS A 90 5.59 -6.27 0.57
N SER A 91 5.96 -7.34 -0.13
CA SER A 91 5.76 -8.72 0.33
C SER A 91 6.84 -9.60 -0.27
N HIS A 92 7.11 -10.71 0.41
CA HIS A 92 8.25 -11.61 0.17
C HIS A 92 8.01 -12.96 0.84
N HIS A 93 8.98 -13.86 0.73
CA HIS A 93 8.90 -15.24 1.26
C HIS A 93 9.18 -15.34 2.77
N PHE A 94 8.52 -14.51 3.58
CA PHE A 94 8.48 -14.61 5.04
C PHE A 94 7.06 -14.89 5.53
N GLN A 95 6.94 -15.56 6.67
CA GLN A 95 5.66 -15.85 7.29
C GLN A 95 5.14 -14.65 8.10
N SER A 96 3.85 -14.35 7.95
CA SER A 96 3.16 -13.31 8.71
C SER A 96 3.07 -13.70 10.19
N PRO A 97 3.15 -12.73 11.10
CA PRO A 97 3.32 -13.00 12.53
C PRO A 97 2.12 -13.69 13.20
N LEU A 98 0.92 -13.60 12.62
CA LEU A 98 -0.31 -14.14 13.23
C LEU A 98 -0.89 -15.34 12.49
N SER A 99 -0.93 -15.29 11.16
CA SER A 99 -1.59 -16.33 10.35
C SER A 99 -0.63 -17.30 9.66
N GLY A 100 0.67 -17.00 9.65
CA GLY A 100 1.66 -17.80 8.92
C GLY A 100 1.55 -17.72 7.39
N ASN A 101 0.71 -16.82 6.87
CA ASN A 101 0.62 -16.50 5.43
C ASN A 101 1.85 -15.71 4.97
N GLN A 102 1.89 -15.23 3.73
CA GLN A 102 2.95 -14.30 3.32
C GLN A 102 2.89 -12.99 4.11
N GLU A 103 4.04 -12.57 4.62
CA GLU A 103 4.21 -11.30 5.32
C GLU A 103 4.01 -10.13 4.34
N ILE A 104 3.27 -9.13 4.80
CA ILE A 104 3.13 -7.84 4.13
C ILE A 104 3.80 -6.81 5.01
N SER A 105 4.72 -6.04 4.45
CA SER A 105 5.56 -5.08 5.15
C SER A 105 5.63 -3.75 4.38
N ALA A 106 6.25 -2.74 4.99
CA ALA A 106 6.67 -1.54 4.29
C ALA A 106 8.20 -1.52 4.15
N TYR A 107 8.70 -1.39 2.93
CA TYR A 107 10.12 -1.51 2.61
C TYR A 107 10.60 -0.49 1.57
N GLY A 108 11.92 -0.32 1.50
CA GLY A 108 12.60 0.64 0.62
C GLY A 108 13.14 1.87 1.35
N ASP A 109 13.91 2.64 0.59
CA ASP A 109 14.48 3.92 1.00
C ASP A 109 13.50 5.09 0.83
N ASP A 110 13.92 6.30 1.21
CA ASP A 110 13.10 7.52 1.13
C ASP A 110 12.74 7.93 -0.31
N LYS A 111 13.33 7.30 -1.32
CA LYS A 111 13.00 7.47 -2.74
C LYS A 111 12.02 6.40 -3.23
N GLY A 112 11.57 5.53 -2.33
CA GLY A 112 10.74 4.38 -2.64
C GLY A 112 11.47 3.37 -3.52
N ILE A 113 12.80 3.33 -3.50
CA ILE A 113 13.58 2.27 -4.14
C ILE A 113 13.72 1.14 -3.11
N GLY A 114 12.96 0.07 -3.36
CA GLY A 114 13.17 -1.26 -2.78
C GLY A 114 13.61 -2.21 -3.89
N ASP A 115 13.79 -3.47 -3.54
CA ASP A 115 14.01 -4.57 -4.48
C ASP A 115 12.85 -4.78 -5.47
#